data_AF-A0A9E1IMM8-F1
#
_entry.id   AF-A0A9E1IMM8-F1
#
_cell.length_a   1.000
_cell.length_b   1.000
_cell.length_c   1.000
_cell.angle_alpha   90.00
_cell.angle_beta   90.00
_cell.angle_gamma   90.00
#
_symmetry.space_group_name_H-M   'P 1'
#
loop_
_entity.id
_entity.type
_entity.pdbx_description
1 polymer ?
#
loop_
_entity_poly.entity_id
_entity_poly.type
_entity_poly.pdbx_seq_one_letter_code
_entity_poly.pdbx_strand_id
1 'polypeptide(L)'
;TPSNGRGFKISNSTGSLDSLTVFNNTNGDQGAAIQLTNSDFDLADSFFQTNNATEEHGGHIALYESTLDASNSFFWASSAAYGGAIWADHNSVLNVTTCDFQDNEAAGAWGIDGWGGAIAVQDSTVTITDSTFKDAYSNEWNPGGGAIGLSGAVANINTTTFEDCEAEQNGGSIYAYASTVTLNDIDITGSKSGYNGGGVWASDSTVNILDSSFSNNEAEVNFFNGNSGYGGALFFDDTSIADVSSSEFTKNKVGNGGGALFADESDITISECTFAENDANQDSMQSDSGYGGAVLIEDGEFDIQKTEFTSNDADVAGGAFYTNEMGTISKSEFTTNSAGYGGAIYLHGSLTLDEVVFDSNTASNSGGAIRWRNEQRDEDLDISNSTFKGNTAGNYGGGLALYAGNLFASSLNTFTDNQGADGGALSVVEIKEIEVQGTLFCHNTASANGGGAR
;
A
#
# COMPACT_ATOMS: atom_id res chain seq x y z
N THR A 1 -11.03 31.10 -35.91
CA THR A 1 -11.95 29.95 -36.02
C THR A 1 -12.77 29.91 -34.74
N PRO A 2 -14.09 29.66 -34.80
CA PRO A 2 -14.98 29.98 -33.69
C PRO A 2 -14.78 29.03 -32.49
N SER A 3 -14.61 29.64 -31.30
CA SER A 3 -14.92 29.17 -29.93
C SER A 3 -14.44 27.78 -29.48
N ASN A 4 -13.25 27.71 -28.89
CA ASN A 4 -12.90 26.65 -27.92
C ASN A 4 -12.99 27.29 -26.53
N GLY A 5 -13.94 26.87 -25.67
CA GLY A 5 -14.32 27.53 -24.40
C GLY A 5 -13.24 27.47 -23.30
N ARG A 6 -12.09 28.08 -23.56
CA ARG A 6 -10.95 28.27 -22.64
C ARG A 6 -11.11 29.64 -21.97
N GLY A 7 -11.08 29.70 -20.63
CA GLY A 7 -11.18 30.97 -19.88
C GLY A 7 -9.97 31.89 -20.08
N PHE A 8 -8.78 31.38 -19.75
CA PHE A 8 -7.51 32.10 -19.88
C PHE A 8 -6.47 31.24 -20.60
N LYS A 9 -5.71 31.88 -21.50
CA LYS A 9 -4.48 31.32 -22.07
C LYS A 9 -3.36 32.31 -21.87
N ILE A 10 -2.38 31.92 -21.07
CA ILE A 10 -1.28 32.78 -20.63
C ILE A 10 0.04 32.15 -21.11
N SER A 11 0.93 32.98 -21.65
CA SER A 11 2.20 32.49 -22.16
C SER A 11 3.32 33.51 -21.96
N ASN A 12 4.53 33.04 -21.64
CA ASN A 12 5.74 33.85 -21.47
C ASN A 12 5.54 35.02 -20.51
N SER A 13 4.84 34.77 -19.40
CA SER A 13 4.39 35.81 -18.48
C SER A 13 4.54 35.38 -17.03
N THR A 14 4.58 36.36 -16.13
CA THR A 14 4.46 36.13 -14.69
C THR A 14 3.34 36.98 -14.12
N GLY A 15 2.71 36.52 -13.03
CA GLY A 15 1.62 37.28 -12.42
C GLY A 15 0.88 36.55 -11.32
N SER A 16 -0.30 37.04 -10.99
CA SER A 16 -1.18 36.42 -10.01
C SER A 16 -2.64 36.43 -10.47
N LEU A 17 -3.38 35.43 -10.02
CA LEU A 17 -4.81 35.23 -10.21
C LEU A 17 -5.42 35.04 -8.82
N ASP A 18 -6.24 35.99 -8.39
CA ASP A 18 -6.74 36.04 -7.01
C ASP A 18 -8.25 36.20 -6.99
N SER A 19 -8.90 35.55 -6.02
CA SER A 19 -10.35 35.66 -5.79
C SER A 19 -11.19 35.34 -7.02
N LEU A 20 -10.76 34.35 -7.81
CA LEU A 20 -11.46 33.97 -9.04
C LEU A 20 -12.65 33.06 -8.75
N THR A 21 -13.65 33.14 -9.61
CA THR A 21 -14.72 32.14 -9.69
C THR A 21 -14.88 31.76 -11.15
N VAL A 22 -14.52 30.52 -11.49
CA VAL A 22 -14.48 30.03 -12.87
C VAL A 22 -15.27 28.74 -12.98
N PHE A 23 -16.36 28.76 -13.75
CA PHE A 23 -17.26 27.61 -13.82
C PHE A 23 -17.90 27.39 -15.19
N ASN A 24 -18.29 26.15 -15.45
CA ASN A 24 -19.01 25.71 -16.67
C ASN A 24 -18.28 26.06 -17.98
N ASN A 25 -16.95 25.97 -17.99
CA ASN A 25 -16.17 26.08 -19.20
C ASN A 25 -15.95 24.70 -19.82
N THR A 26 -16.01 24.61 -21.14
CA THR A 26 -15.74 23.35 -21.85
C THR A 26 -14.78 23.63 -22.99
N ASN A 27 -13.69 22.88 -23.02
CA ASN A 27 -12.72 22.95 -24.10
C ASN A 27 -12.53 21.58 -24.74
N GLY A 28 -12.36 21.57 -26.06
CA GLY A 28 -11.97 20.37 -26.79
C GLY A 28 -10.61 19.84 -26.33
N ASP A 29 -9.62 20.73 -26.19
CA ASP A 29 -8.24 20.31 -25.97
C ASP A 29 -7.89 20.31 -24.46
N GLN A 30 -7.42 21.44 -23.92
CA GLN A 30 -6.70 21.49 -22.64
C GLN A 30 -7.09 22.70 -21.80
N GLY A 31 -7.04 22.57 -20.47
CA GLY A 31 -7.11 23.68 -19.52
C GLY A 31 -8.39 24.48 -19.69
N ALA A 32 -9.56 23.90 -19.47
CA ALA A 32 -10.82 24.55 -19.84
C ALA A 32 -11.02 25.88 -19.09
N ALA A 33 -10.47 26.02 -17.88
CA ALA A 33 -10.37 27.31 -17.21
C ALA A 33 -9.08 28.06 -17.58
N ILE A 34 -7.90 27.48 -17.35
CA ILE A 34 -6.61 28.16 -17.49
C ILE A 34 -5.60 27.25 -18.20
N GLN A 35 -4.88 27.81 -19.17
CA GLN A 35 -3.67 27.20 -19.74
C GLN A 35 -2.46 28.11 -19.51
N LEU A 36 -1.42 27.58 -18.87
CA LEU A 36 -0.13 28.24 -18.69
C LEU A 36 0.94 27.61 -19.60
N THR A 37 1.77 28.43 -20.22
CA THR A 37 2.90 27.97 -21.04
C THR A 37 4.11 28.86 -20.83
N ASN A 38 5.24 28.30 -20.40
CA ASN A 38 6.45 29.07 -20.06
C ASN A 38 6.12 30.29 -19.17
N SER A 39 5.36 30.05 -18.09
CA SER A 39 4.80 31.11 -17.23
C SER A 39 4.90 30.75 -15.75
N ASP A 40 4.87 31.77 -14.89
CA ASP A 40 5.00 31.62 -13.43
C ASP A 40 3.90 32.43 -12.72
N PHE A 41 2.98 31.74 -12.05
CA PHE A 41 1.75 32.35 -11.53
C PHE A 41 1.40 31.90 -10.12
N ASP A 42 0.98 32.87 -9.32
CA ASP A 42 0.25 32.62 -8.07
C ASP A 42 -1.26 32.49 -8.37
N LEU A 43 -1.90 31.49 -7.79
CA LEU A 43 -3.36 31.33 -7.77
C LEU A 43 -3.84 31.27 -6.32
N ALA A 44 -4.67 32.22 -5.90
CA ALA A 44 -5.13 32.30 -4.51
C ALA A 44 -6.63 32.53 -4.40
N ASP A 45 -7.22 32.07 -3.28
CA ASP A 45 -8.58 32.38 -2.85
C ASP A 45 -9.66 32.11 -3.92
N SER A 46 -9.45 31.08 -4.74
CA SER A 46 -10.21 30.89 -5.98
C SER A 46 -11.08 29.63 -5.96
N PHE A 47 -12.20 29.70 -6.69
CA PHE A 47 -13.16 28.61 -6.83
C PHE A 47 -13.32 28.20 -8.29
N PHE A 48 -13.04 26.94 -8.58
CA PHE A 48 -13.19 26.33 -9.89
C PHE A 48 -14.25 25.22 -9.81
N GLN A 49 -15.23 25.27 -10.72
CA GLN A 49 -16.33 24.32 -10.70
C GLN A 49 -16.71 23.87 -12.11
N THR A 50 -16.74 22.56 -12.36
CA THR A 50 -17.30 22.01 -13.63
C THR A 50 -16.68 22.66 -14.87
N ASN A 51 -15.34 22.69 -14.91
CA ASN A 51 -14.63 23.03 -16.14
C ASN A 51 -14.05 21.73 -16.70
N ASN A 52 -14.45 21.39 -17.92
CA ASN A 52 -14.21 20.06 -18.49
C ASN A 52 -13.42 20.15 -19.78
N ALA A 53 -12.40 19.30 -19.91
CA ALA A 53 -11.66 19.07 -21.15
C ALA A 53 -12.15 17.76 -21.78
N THR A 54 -12.66 17.81 -23.00
CA THR A 54 -13.38 16.66 -23.59
C THR A 54 -12.49 15.69 -24.38
N GLU A 55 -11.27 16.07 -24.76
CA GLU A 55 -10.37 15.20 -25.54
C GLU A 55 -8.99 14.99 -24.91
N GLU A 56 -8.45 15.89 -24.09
CA GLU A 56 -7.07 15.77 -23.59
C GLU A 56 -6.91 16.07 -22.08
N HIS A 57 -6.40 17.24 -21.68
CA HIS A 57 -5.69 17.40 -20.39
C HIS A 57 -6.21 18.55 -19.52
N GLY A 58 -6.22 18.36 -18.19
CA GLY A 58 -6.42 19.41 -17.19
C GLY A 58 -7.78 20.07 -17.31
N GLY A 59 -8.81 19.52 -16.65
CA GLY A 59 -10.18 20.03 -16.82
C GLY A 59 -10.29 21.49 -16.38
N HIS A 60 -9.70 21.84 -15.23
CA HIS A 60 -9.53 23.24 -14.85
C HIS A 60 -8.26 23.84 -15.46
N ILE A 61 -7.09 23.30 -15.13
CA ILE A 61 -5.80 23.96 -15.38
C ILE A 61 -4.83 23.01 -16.08
N ALA A 62 -4.15 23.51 -17.11
CA ALA A 62 -3.04 22.81 -17.77
C ALA A 62 -1.74 23.64 -17.69
N LEU A 63 -0.64 22.99 -17.28
CA LEU A 63 0.69 23.58 -17.14
C LEU A 63 1.68 22.95 -18.13
N TYR A 64 2.42 23.81 -18.83
CA TYR A 64 3.50 23.42 -19.74
C TYR A 64 4.74 24.26 -19.49
N GLU A 65 5.85 23.65 -19.09
CA GLU A 65 7.09 24.36 -18.73
C GLU A 65 6.81 25.57 -17.80
N SER A 66 5.88 25.41 -16.86
CA SER A 66 5.32 26.51 -16.08
C SER A 66 5.34 26.22 -14.59
N THR A 67 5.30 27.28 -13.79
CA THR A 67 5.14 27.21 -12.34
C THR A 67 3.76 27.73 -11.95
N LEU A 68 3.06 26.99 -11.09
CA LEU A 68 1.80 27.40 -10.49
C LEU A 68 1.88 27.21 -8.97
N ASP A 69 1.73 28.30 -8.23
CA ASP A 69 1.59 28.32 -6.78
C ASP A 69 0.11 28.50 -6.42
N ALA A 70 -0.62 27.39 -6.28
CA ALA A 70 -2.05 27.38 -5.94
C ALA A 70 -2.27 27.29 -4.43
N SER A 71 -3.02 28.24 -3.87
CA SER A 71 -3.29 28.32 -2.44
C SER A 71 -4.75 28.67 -2.11
N ASN A 72 -5.24 28.16 -0.97
CA ASN A 72 -6.58 28.46 -0.43
C ASN A 72 -7.70 28.42 -1.49
N SER A 73 -7.68 27.40 -2.34
CA SER A 73 -8.54 27.32 -3.51
C SER A 73 -9.29 25.99 -3.55
N PHE A 74 -10.49 26.02 -4.14
CA PHE A 74 -11.37 24.87 -4.22
C PHE A 74 -11.61 24.47 -5.68
N PHE A 75 -11.30 23.22 -6.01
CA PHE A 75 -11.40 22.62 -7.34
C PHE A 75 -12.43 21.50 -7.31
N TRP A 76 -13.59 21.74 -7.92
CA TRP A 76 -14.75 20.87 -7.77
C TRP A 76 -15.33 20.39 -9.11
N ALA A 77 -15.63 19.09 -9.16
CA ALA A 77 -16.47 18.48 -10.18
C ALA A 77 -15.98 18.72 -11.62
N SER A 78 -14.68 18.58 -11.85
CA SER A 78 -14.09 18.68 -13.20
C SER A 78 -13.79 17.32 -13.81
N SER A 79 -13.72 17.30 -15.14
CA SER A 79 -13.48 16.08 -15.89
C SER A 79 -12.50 16.34 -17.05
N ALA A 80 -11.48 15.51 -17.16
CA ALA A 80 -10.50 15.47 -18.27
C ALA A 80 -9.95 14.05 -18.42
N ALA A 81 -9.23 13.72 -19.49
CA ALA A 81 -8.60 12.40 -19.58
C ALA A 81 -7.42 12.30 -18.59
N TYR A 82 -6.63 13.37 -18.44
CA TYR A 82 -5.54 13.47 -17.48
C TYR A 82 -5.77 14.64 -16.53
N GLY A 83 -5.69 14.40 -15.23
CA GLY A 83 -5.77 15.47 -14.24
C GLY A 83 -7.13 16.17 -14.31
N GLY A 84 -8.18 15.54 -13.78
CA GLY A 84 -9.54 16.07 -13.89
C GLY A 84 -9.60 17.56 -13.54
N ALA A 85 -8.91 17.97 -12.47
CA ALA A 85 -8.68 19.37 -12.15
C ALA A 85 -7.43 19.95 -12.81
N ILE A 86 -6.24 19.42 -12.48
CA ILE A 86 -4.97 20.03 -12.88
C ILE A 86 -4.08 18.99 -13.56
N TRP A 87 -3.51 19.37 -14.70
CA TRP A 87 -2.49 18.58 -15.36
C TRP A 87 -1.20 19.39 -15.53
N ALA A 88 -0.07 18.79 -15.19
CA ALA A 88 1.25 19.41 -15.21
C ALA A 88 2.27 18.54 -15.96
N ASP A 89 2.96 19.14 -16.93
CA ASP A 89 3.89 18.42 -17.79
C ASP A 89 5.07 19.30 -18.27
N HIS A 90 6.07 18.70 -18.91
CA HIS A 90 7.25 19.34 -19.49
C HIS A 90 8.06 20.15 -18.46
N ASN A 91 8.58 19.52 -17.41
CA ASN A 91 9.32 20.19 -16.34
C ASN A 91 8.54 21.33 -15.66
N SER A 92 7.22 21.17 -15.55
CA SER A 92 6.40 22.11 -14.78
C SER A 92 6.61 21.90 -13.28
N VAL A 93 6.26 22.94 -12.51
CA VAL A 93 6.29 22.91 -11.05
C VAL A 93 4.90 23.30 -10.55
N LEU A 94 4.22 22.39 -9.87
CA LEU A 94 2.93 22.62 -9.25
C LEU A 94 3.08 22.61 -7.74
N ASN A 95 2.81 23.74 -7.09
CA ASN A 95 2.74 23.82 -5.63
C ASN A 95 1.28 24.06 -5.22
N VAL A 96 0.79 23.24 -4.30
CA VAL A 96 -0.59 23.25 -3.81
C VAL A 96 -0.56 23.37 -2.30
N THR A 97 -1.21 24.39 -1.75
CA THR A 97 -1.22 24.63 -0.30
C THR A 97 -2.61 25.00 0.19
N THR A 98 -3.16 24.24 1.14
CA THR A 98 -4.50 24.52 1.68
C THR A 98 -5.57 24.55 0.59
N CYS A 99 -5.53 23.57 -0.32
CA CYS A 99 -6.51 23.46 -1.40
C CYS A 99 -7.38 22.22 -1.22
N ASP A 100 -8.62 22.33 -1.68
CA ASP A 100 -9.58 21.24 -1.66
C ASP A 100 -9.88 20.79 -3.11
N PHE A 101 -9.82 19.47 -3.35
CA PHE A 101 -10.14 18.83 -4.61
C PHE A 101 -11.27 17.84 -4.37
N GLN A 102 -12.46 18.11 -4.91
CA GLN A 102 -13.64 17.27 -4.71
C GLN A 102 -14.28 16.84 -6.02
N ASP A 103 -14.74 15.59 -6.09
CA ASP A 103 -15.51 15.04 -7.21
C ASP A 103 -14.82 15.21 -8.58
N ASN A 104 -13.47 15.26 -8.61
CA ASN A 104 -12.73 15.45 -9.85
C ASN A 104 -12.48 14.09 -10.50
N GLU A 105 -12.66 14.03 -11.81
CA GLU A 105 -12.68 12.79 -12.57
C GLU A 105 -11.65 12.79 -13.71
N ALA A 106 -10.88 11.71 -13.78
CA ALA A 106 -10.17 11.32 -14.98
C ALA A 106 -11.09 10.44 -15.83
N ALA A 107 -11.76 11.05 -16.80
CA ALA A 107 -12.68 10.39 -17.73
C ALA A 107 -11.94 10.04 -19.03
N GLY A 108 -11.08 9.01 -18.97
CA GLY A 108 -10.46 8.44 -20.16
C GLY A 108 -11.51 7.90 -21.14
N ALA A 109 -11.19 7.91 -22.43
CA ALA A 109 -12.01 7.30 -23.48
C ALA A 109 -11.19 6.23 -24.21
N TRP A 110 -11.87 5.30 -24.89
CA TRP A 110 -11.23 4.22 -25.64
C TRP A 110 -10.05 4.70 -26.51
N GLY A 111 -8.84 4.26 -26.18
CA GLY A 111 -7.60 4.61 -26.90
C GLY A 111 -6.92 5.91 -26.45
N ILE A 112 -7.36 6.50 -25.33
CA ILE A 112 -6.71 7.60 -24.64
C ILE A 112 -6.35 7.07 -23.25
N ASP A 113 -5.07 6.85 -23.00
CA ASP A 113 -4.59 6.60 -21.63
C ASP A 113 -4.89 7.87 -20.81
N GLY A 114 -5.27 7.75 -19.55
CA GLY A 114 -5.51 8.88 -18.66
C GLY A 114 -5.16 8.51 -17.23
N TRP A 115 -4.85 9.44 -16.35
CA TRP A 115 -4.60 9.14 -14.93
C TRP A 115 -4.80 10.39 -14.09
N GLY A 116 -4.89 10.21 -12.77
CA GLY A 116 -5.00 11.32 -11.83
C GLY A 116 -6.37 12.00 -11.87
N GLY A 117 -7.33 11.47 -11.11
CA GLY A 117 -8.70 12.01 -11.15
C GLY A 117 -8.80 13.48 -10.76
N ALA A 118 -7.97 13.95 -9.85
CA ALA A 118 -7.80 15.38 -9.58
C ALA A 118 -6.55 15.96 -10.25
N ILE A 119 -5.38 15.38 -10.00
CA ILE A 119 -4.10 15.92 -10.45
C ILE A 119 -3.32 14.87 -11.23
N ALA A 120 -2.79 15.25 -12.39
CA ALA A 120 -1.87 14.44 -13.16
C ALA A 120 -0.55 15.17 -13.40
N VAL A 121 0.57 14.49 -13.16
CA VAL A 121 1.91 15.07 -13.26
C VAL A 121 2.80 14.14 -14.07
N GLN A 122 3.40 14.69 -15.13
CA GLN A 122 4.29 13.98 -16.02
C GLN A 122 5.63 14.72 -16.16
N ASP A 123 6.75 14.01 -16.00
CA ASP A 123 8.11 14.57 -16.18
C ASP A 123 8.29 15.94 -15.48
N SER A 124 7.69 16.09 -14.30
CA SER A 124 7.45 17.36 -13.60
C SER A 124 7.44 17.16 -12.08
N THR A 125 7.39 18.26 -11.34
CA THR A 125 7.39 18.24 -9.87
C THR A 125 6.06 18.72 -9.32
N VAL A 126 5.55 18.04 -8.29
CA VAL A 126 4.41 18.48 -7.50
C VAL A 126 4.74 18.51 -6.01
N THR A 127 4.38 19.61 -5.35
CA THR A 127 4.40 19.73 -3.88
C THR A 127 3.00 20.02 -3.39
N ILE A 128 2.51 19.23 -2.45
CA ILE A 128 1.17 19.38 -1.87
C ILE A 128 1.32 19.49 -0.36
N THR A 129 0.63 20.45 0.25
CA THR A 129 0.66 20.67 1.70
C THR A 129 -0.70 21.09 2.22
N ASP A 130 -1.12 20.59 3.38
CA ASP A 130 -2.33 21.01 4.09
C ASP A 130 -3.61 20.92 3.24
N SER A 131 -3.71 19.94 2.33
CA SER A 131 -4.77 19.89 1.31
C SER A 131 -5.67 18.65 1.46
N THR A 132 -6.81 18.65 0.77
CA THR A 132 -7.78 17.55 0.80
C THR A 132 -8.11 17.08 -0.62
N PHE A 133 -8.09 15.77 -0.84
CA PHE A 133 -8.66 15.11 -2.01
C PHE A 133 -9.82 14.24 -1.54
N LYS A 134 -10.99 14.42 -2.14
CA LYS A 134 -12.17 13.68 -1.74
C LYS A 134 -13.03 13.29 -2.93
N ASP A 135 -13.54 12.06 -2.92
CA ASP A 135 -14.43 11.53 -3.96
C ASP A 135 -13.83 11.69 -5.38
N ALA A 136 -12.49 11.67 -5.48
CA ALA A 136 -11.80 11.81 -6.76
C ALA A 136 -11.76 10.44 -7.46
N TYR A 137 -11.97 10.43 -8.77
CA TYR A 137 -12.27 9.21 -9.52
C TYR A 137 -11.42 9.05 -10.78
N SER A 138 -10.97 7.83 -11.07
CA SER A 138 -10.34 7.46 -12.33
C SER A 138 -10.97 6.20 -12.93
N ASN A 139 -11.38 6.26 -14.20
CA ASN A 139 -12.14 5.19 -14.83
C ASN A 139 -11.30 4.01 -15.39
N GLU A 140 -11.98 3.01 -15.96
CA GLU A 140 -11.49 1.70 -16.39
C GLU A 140 -10.45 1.78 -17.51
N TRP A 141 -10.40 2.89 -18.25
CA TRP A 141 -9.47 3.09 -19.36
C TRP A 141 -8.15 3.72 -18.92
N ASN A 142 -8.05 4.03 -17.63
CA ASN A 142 -6.94 4.74 -17.04
C ASN A 142 -6.13 3.80 -16.15
N PRO A 143 -4.79 3.82 -16.21
CA PRO A 143 -3.94 2.99 -15.35
C PRO A 143 -4.15 3.20 -13.85
N GLY A 144 -4.63 4.36 -13.38
CA GLY A 144 -4.92 4.55 -11.95
C GLY A 144 -4.92 5.97 -11.39
N GLY A 145 -4.92 6.05 -10.05
CA GLY A 145 -4.68 7.27 -9.28
C GLY A 145 -5.92 8.12 -9.14
N GLY A 146 -6.96 7.63 -8.46
CA GLY A 146 -8.26 8.30 -8.34
C GLY A 146 -8.14 9.77 -7.92
N ALA A 147 -7.15 10.12 -7.10
CA ALA A 147 -6.77 11.51 -6.87
C ALA A 147 -5.58 11.97 -7.71
N ILE A 148 -4.43 11.29 -7.61
CA ILE A 148 -3.16 11.75 -8.19
C ILE A 148 -2.53 10.67 -9.06
N GLY A 149 -2.17 11.03 -10.29
CA GLY A 149 -1.41 10.20 -11.22
C GLY A 149 -0.04 10.79 -11.53
N LEU A 150 1.02 9.98 -11.39
CA LEU A 150 2.41 10.38 -11.53
C LEU A 150 3.13 9.49 -12.56
N SER A 151 3.89 10.11 -13.46
CA SER A 151 4.75 9.40 -14.42
C SER A 151 6.06 10.15 -14.64
N GLY A 152 7.21 9.53 -14.36
CA GLY A 152 8.50 10.21 -14.44
C GLY A 152 8.62 11.42 -13.51
N ALA A 153 7.79 11.49 -12.46
CA ALA A 153 7.54 12.69 -11.69
C ALA A 153 8.17 12.65 -10.30
N VAL A 154 8.29 13.82 -9.67
CA VAL A 154 8.69 13.96 -8.26
C VAL A 154 7.52 14.55 -7.48
N ALA A 155 7.02 13.81 -6.50
CA ALA A 155 5.92 14.23 -5.64
C ALA A 155 6.34 14.33 -4.17
N ASN A 156 6.10 15.49 -3.56
CA ASN A 156 6.28 15.72 -2.13
C ASN A 156 4.94 16.13 -1.52
N ILE A 157 4.30 15.23 -0.79
CA ILE A 157 2.96 15.42 -0.24
C ILE A 157 3.09 15.42 1.29
N ASN A 158 2.58 16.48 1.92
CA ASN A 158 2.72 16.71 3.36
C ASN A 158 1.36 17.05 3.98
N THR A 159 1.03 16.51 5.15
CA THR A 159 -0.14 16.92 5.95
C THR A 159 -1.40 17.02 5.08
N THR A 160 -1.72 15.95 4.36
CA THR A 160 -2.77 15.95 3.32
C THR A 160 -3.67 14.73 3.49
N THR A 161 -4.97 14.92 3.26
CA THR A 161 -5.97 13.87 3.39
C THR A 161 -6.50 13.44 2.02
N PHE A 162 -6.64 12.13 1.84
CA PHE A 162 -7.33 11.48 0.73
C PHE A 162 -8.49 10.67 1.29
N GLU A 163 -9.72 11.04 0.95
CA GLU A 163 -10.94 10.42 1.44
C GLU A 163 -11.74 9.86 0.27
N ASP A 164 -12.08 8.57 0.34
CA ASP A 164 -13.01 7.91 -0.60
C ASP A 164 -12.62 8.12 -2.08
N CYS A 165 -11.33 8.14 -2.39
CA CYS A 165 -10.83 8.25 -3.76
C CYS A 165 -10.80 6.87 -4.42
N GLU A 166 -11.20 6.79 -5.69
CA GLU A 166 -11.42 5.51 -6.37
C GLU A 166 -10.78 5.48 -7.76
N ALA A 167 -10.13 4.36 -8.07
CA ALA A 167 -9.63 4.06 -9.40
C ALA A 167 -10.13 2.68 -9.85
N GLU A 168 -10.69 2.56 -11.04
CA GLU A 168 -11.14 1.25 -11.56
C GLU A 168 -9.97 0.30 -11.88
N GLN A 169 -8.72 0.80 -11.92
CA GLN A 169 -7.51 -0.01 -12.07
C GLN A 169 -6.62 0.02 -10.82
N ASN A 170 -5.58 0.83 -10.76
CA ASN A 170 -4.60 0.80 -9.66
C ASN A 170 -4.55 2.10 -8.87
N GLY A 171 -4.13 2.06 -7.61
CA GLY A 171 -3.87 3.26 -6.81
C GLY A 171 -5.14 4.08 -6.59
N GLY A 172 -6.01 3.66 -5.67
CA GLY A 172 -7.30 4.34 -5.47
C GLY A 172 -7.15 5.83 -5.18
N SER A 173 -6.09 6.22 -4.45
CA SER A 173 -5.68 7.61 -4.29
C SER A 173 -4.54 7.99 -5.21
N ILE A 174 -3.41 7.28 -5.14
CA ILE A 174 -2.15 7.67 -5.80
C ILE A 174 -1.68 6.54 -6.70
N TYR A 175 -1.40 6.88 -7.95
CA TYR A 175 -0.70 6.03 -8.92
C TYR A 175 0.67 6.64 -9.24
N ALA A 176 1.73 5.84 -9.13
CA ALA A 176 3.09 6.26 -9.41
C ALA A 176 3.82 5.27 -10.34
N TYR A 177 4.29 5.77 -11.47
CA TYR A 177 5.12 5.01 -12.40
C TYR A 177 6.45 5.74 -12.64
N ALA A 178 7.57 5.03 -12.56
CA ALA A 178 8.90 5.60 -12.79
C ALA A 178 9.15 6.90 -11.99
N SER A 179 8.64 6.98 -10.77
CA SER A 179 8.50 8.23 -10.02
C SER A 179 9.17 8.18 -8.64
N THR A 180 9.42 9.36 -8.07
CA THR A 180 9.85 9.51 -6.66
C THR A 180 8.73 10.15 -5.86
N VAL A 181 8.26 9.46 -4.82
CA VAL A 181 7.13 9.89 -4.01
C VAL A 181 7.54 9.97 -2.54
N THR A 182 7.29 11.11 -1.90
CA THR A 182 7.41 11.27 -0.45
C THR A 182 6.05 11.64 0.11
N LEU A 183 5.56 10.81 1.03
CA LEU A 183 4.31 10.95 1.76
C LEU A 183 4.67 11.16 3.24
N ASN A 184 4.41 12.36 3.77
CA ASN A 184 4.70 12.69 5.15
C ASN A 184 3.43 13.22 5.84
N ASP A 185 3.03 12.61 6.96
CA ASP A 185 1.81 13.01 7.68
C ASP A 185 0.57 12.96 6.77
N ILE A 186 0.37 11.82 6.10
CA ILE A 186 -0.74 11.60 5.17
C ILE A 186 -1.83 10.77 5.84
N ASP A 187 -3.09 11.09 5.54
CA ASP A 187 -4.23 10.23 5.85
C ASP A 187 -4.89 9.76 4.55
N ILE A 188 -4.80 8.48 4.25
CA ILE A 188 -5.52 7.85 3.13
C ILE A 188 -6.58 6.93 3.72
N THR A 189 -7.84 7.32 3.56
CA THR A 189 -8.98 6.61 4.14
C THR A 189 -10.04 6.28 3.10
N GLY A 190 -10.52 5.04 3.11
CA GLY A 190 -11.64 4.60 2.27
C GLY A 190 -11.33 4.52 0.78
N SER A 191 -10.05 4.60 0.39
CA SER A 191 -9.67 4.58 -1.02
C SER A 191 -9.80 3.18 -1.63
N LYS A 192 -10.17 3.14 -2.91
CA LYS A 192 -10.50 1.89 -3.60
C LYS A 192 -9.80 1.75 -4.95
N SER A 193 -9.23 0.59 -5.21
CA SER A 193 -8.71 0.22 -6.53
C SER A 193 -9.40 -1.03 -7.07
N GLY A 194 -9.72 -1.08 -8.36
CA GLY A 194 -10.31 -2.27 -8.99
C GLY A 194 -9.30 -3.41 -9.25
N TYR A 195 -8.01 -3.14 -9.14
CA TYR A 195 -6.90 -4.09 -9.18
C TYR A 195 -6.00 -3.87 -7.96
N ASN A 196 -4.91 -3.11 -8.04
CA ASN A 196 -3.89 -3.11 -7.00
C ASN A 196 -3.72 -1.78 -6.28
N GLY A 197 -3.34 -1.83 -5.00
CA GLY A 197 -3.02 -0.64 -4.22
C GLY A 197 -4.26 0.20 -3.94
N GLY A 198 -5.10 -0.22 -2.99
CA GLY A 198 -6.35 0.48 -2.69
C GLY A 198 -6.14 1.96 -2.34
N GLY A 199 -5.02 2.29 -1.71
CA GLY A 199 -4.57 3.67 -1.53
C GLY A 199 -3.51 4.09 -2.56
N VAL A 200 -2.36 3.43 -2.55
CA VAL A 200 -1.18 3.76 -3.36
C VAL A 200 -0.74 2.55 -4.16
N TRP A 201 -0.51 2.78 -5.44
CA TRP A 201 0.18 1.85 -6.31
C TRP A 201 1.44 2.51 -6.84
N ALA A 202 2.58 1.82 -6.76
CA ALA A 202 3.83 2.31 -7.33
C ALA A 202 4.65 1.21 -8.03
N SER A 203 5.23 1.59 -9.16
CA SER A 203 5.96 0.70 -10.07
C SER A 203 7.22 1.39 -10.60
N ASP A 204 8.35 0.69 -10.63
CA ASP A 204 9.68 1.27 -10.96
C ASP A 204 9.93 2.58 -10.19
N SER A 205 9.54 2.62 -8.92
CA SER A 205 9.42 3.86 -8.17
C SER A 205 10.14 3.81 -6.83
N THR A 206 10.53 4.99 -6.34
CA THR A 206 11.04 5.16 -4.97
C THR A 206 9.97 5.84 -4.12
N VAL A 207 9.56 5.20 -3.03
CA VAL A 207 8.47 5.68 -2.16
C VAL A 207 8.94 5.78 -0.71
N ASN A 208 8.81 6.96 -0.12
CA ASN A 208 9.06 7.18 1.31
C ASN A 208 7.74 7.55 1.99
N ILE A 209 7.34 6.80 3.00
CA ILE A 209 6.12 7.01 3.78
C ILE A 209 6.53 7.22 5.23
N LEU A 210 6.15 8.36 5.80
CA LEU A 210 6.50 8.76 7.16
C LEU A 210 5.28 9.32 7.88
N ASP A 211 5.13 8.95 9.15
CA ASP A 211 4.12 9.52 10.06
C ASP A 211 2.68 9.48 9.50
N SER A 212 2.34 8.46 8.73
CA SER A 212 1.10 8.41 7.92
C SER A 212 0.11 7.34 8.39
N SER A 213 -1.16 7.51 7.99
CA SER A 213 -2.27 6.61 8.30
C SER A 213 -2.93 6.12 7.00
N PHE A 214 -3.16 4.82 6.91
CA PHE A 214 -3.89 4.16 5.84
C PHE A 214 -5.01 3.33 6.45
N SER A 215 -6.25 3.77 6.30
CA SER A 215 -7.40 3.11 6.93
C SER A 215 -8.53 2.74 5.98
N ASN A 216 -9.07 1.53 6.12
CA ASN A 216 -10.23 1.08 5.35
C ASN A 216 -10.03 1.16 3.82
N ASN A 217 -8.80 1.06 3.33
CA ASN A 217 -8.53 1.04 1.90
C ASN A 217 -8.74 -0.38 1.35
N GLU A 218 -9.21 -0.47 0.11
CA GLU A 218 -9.59 -1.75 -0.50
C GLU A 218 -9.05 -1.91 -1.93
N ALA A 219 -8.36 -3.03 -2.16
CA ALA A 219 -8.04 -3.50 -3.50
C ALA A 219 -9.02 -4.63 -3.89
N GLU A 220 -9.98 -4.28 -4.74
CA GLU A 220 -11.07 -5.17 -5.16
C GLU A 220 -10.61 -6.20 -6.21
N VAL A 221 -11.30 -7.35 -6.25
CA VAL A 221 -11.02 -8.39 -7.25
C VAL A 221 -12.03 -8.31 -8.38
N ASN A 222 -11.53 -8.07 -9.58
CA ASN A 222 -12.33 -8.08 -10.80
C ASN A 222 -12.44 -9.50 -11.40
N PHE A 223 -13.49 -10.22 -10.99
CA PHE A 223 -13.74 -11.65 -11.31
C PHE A 223 -13.80 -12.00 -12.80
N PHE A 224 -14.06 -11.04 -13.68
CA PHE A 224 -14.26 -11.29 -15.11
C PHE A 224 -12.96 -11.41 -15.91
N ASN A 225 -11.89 -10.78 -15.43
CA ASN A 225 -10.64 -10.65 -16.19
C ASN A 225 -9.47 -11.43 -15.59
N GLY A 226 -9.65 -12.04 -14.41
CA GLY A 226 -8.59 -12.80 -13.74
C GLY A 226 -7.44 -11.93 -13.21
N ASN A 227 -7.64 -10.62 -13.14
CA ASN A 227 -6.67 -9.68 -12.59
C ASN A 227 -6.81 -9.58 -11.07
N SER A 228 -5.67 -9.40 -10.43
CA SER A 228 -5.50 -9.59 -9.00
C SER A 228 -5.78 -8.33 -8.20
N GLY A 229 -6.50 -8.50 -7.09
CA GLY A 229 -6.61 -7.50 -6.05
C GLY A 229 -5.50 -7.74 -5.03
N TYR A 230 -4.42 -6.95 -5.06
CA TYR A 230 -3.30 -7.04 -4.11
C TYR A 230 -3.03 -5.69 -3.44
N GLY A 231 -2.54 -5.72 -2.21
CA GLY A 231 -2.13 -4.51 -1.49
C GLY A 231 -3.32 -3.61 -1.16
N GLY A 232 -4.09 -3.96 -0.12
CA GLY A 232 -5.32 -3.23 0.22
C GLY A 232 -5.10 -1.73 0.47
N ALA A 233 -3.93 -1.35 0.97
CA ALA A 233 -3.48 0.04 1.02
C ALA A 233 -2.36 0.34 0.01
N LEU A 234 -1.31 -0.47 0.01
CA LEU A 234 -0.07 -0.22 -0.70
C LEU A 234 0.30 -1.40 -1.61
N PHE A 235 0.70 -1.08 -2.83
CA PHE A 235 1.24 -2.05 -3.77
C PHE A 235 2.53 -1.52 -4.40
N PHE A 236 3.57 -2.35 -4.44
CA PHE A 236 4.88 -2.05 -5.02
C PHE A 236 5.32 -3.16 -5.99
N ASP A 237 5.70 -2.79 -7.22
CA ASP A 237 6.29 -3.73 -8.20
C ASP A 237 7.45 -3.14 -9.03
N ASP A 238 7.99 -3.96 -9.93
CA ASP A 238 8.98 -3.60 -10.94
C ASP A 238 10.24 -2.92 -10.35
N THR A 239 10.90 -3.56 -9.39
CA THR A 239 12.14 -3.04 -8.75
C THR A 239 11.96 -1.75 -7.96
N SER A 240 10.74 -1.53 -7.46
CA SER A 240 10.47 -0.42 -6.56
C SER A 240 11.24 -0.55 -5.24
N ILE A 241 11.48 0.60 -4.60
CA ILE A 241 12.10 0.69 -3.28
C ILE A 241 11.17 1.48 -2.37
N ALA A 242 10.77 0.91 -1.25
CA ALA A 242 9.92 1.59 -0.28
C ALA A 242 10.52 1.62 1.14
N ASP A 243 10.50 2.80 1.75
CA ASP A 243 10.75 2.99 3.19
C ASP A 243 9.44 3.46 3.85
N VAL A 244 8.90 2.65 4.74
CA VAL A 244 7.65 2.92 5.47
C VAL A 244 7.97 3.01 6.95
N SER A 245 7.78 4.19 7.54
CA SER A 245 8.14 4.41 8.94
C SER A 245 7.10 5.20 9.73
N SER A 246 7.03 4.91 11.04
CA SER A 246 6.15 5.62 11.99
C SER A 246 4.69 5.71 11.55
N SER A 247 4.19 4.69 10.83
CA SER A 247 2.91 4.74 10.13
C SER A 247 1.93 3.65 10.58
N GLU A 248 0.64 3.90 10.41
CA GLU A 248 -0.45 3.01 10.82
C GLU A 248 -1.26 2.50 9.61
N PHE A 249 -1.51 1.20 9.58
CA PHE A 249 -2.32 0.52 8.57
C PHE A 249 -3.45 -0.22 9.27
N THR A 250 -4.67 0.29 9.16
CA THR A 250 -5.84 -0.27 9.85
C THR A 250 -6.95 -0.68 8.91
N LYS A 251 -7.47 -1.91 9.08
CA LYS A 251 -8.68 -2.37 8.37
C LYS A 251 -8.59 -2.27 6.85
N ASN A 252 -7.37 -2.33 6.31
CA ASN A 252 -7.21 -2.41 4.87
C ASN A 252 -7.56 -3.83 4.43
N LYS A 253 -8.22 -3.93 3.28
CA LYS A 253 -8.80 -5.17 2.80
C LYS A 253 -8.35 -5.45 1.38
N VAL A 254 -8.20 -6.73 1.10
CA VAL A 254 -7.83 -7.21 -0.22
C VAL A 254 -8.55 -8.49 -0.55
N GLY A 255 -8.73 -8.76 -1.84
CA GLY A 255 -9.18 -10.07 -2.26
C GLY A 255 -8.06 -11.13 -2.23
N ASN A 256 -6.90 -10.90 -2.84
CA ASN A 256 -5.92 -11.99 -3.04
C ASN A 256 -4.80 -12.07 -2.00
N GLY A 257 -4.26 -10.96 -1.50
CA GLY A 257 -3.20 -10.99 -0.49
C GLY A 257 -2.55 -9.62 -0.19
N GLY A 258 -1.86 -9.54 0.93
CA GLY A 258 -1.28 -8.28 1.43
C GLY A 258 -2.36 -7.30 1.85
N GLY A 259 -3.15 -7.64 2.87
CA GLY A 259 -4.34 -6.88 3.28
C GLY A 259 -4.08 -5.38 3.48
N ALA A 260 -2.87 -5.00 3.89
CA ALA A 260 -2.37 -3.65 3.81
C ALA A 260 -1.34 -3.46 2.68
N LEU A 261 -0.27 -4.26 2.66
CA LEU A 261 0.87 -4.06 1.77
C LEU A 261 1.16 -5.31 0.96
N PHE A 262 1.34 -5.13 -0.34
CA PHE A 262 1.91 -6.12 -1.24
C PHE A 262 3.18 -5.58 -1.90
N ALA A 263 4.23 -6.39 -1.96
CA ALA A 263 5.44 -6.09 -2.70
C ALA A 263 5.85 -7.29 -3.56
N ASP A 264 6.14 -7.02 -4.82
CA ASP A 264 6.66 -7.97 -5.80
C ASP A 264 7.87 -7.36 -6.50
N GLU A 265 8.91 -8.16 -6.71
CA GLU A 265 10.22 -7.74 -7.23
C GLU A 265 10.73 -6.41 -6.61
N SER A 266 10.52 -6.16 -5.30
CA SER A 266 10.72 -4.83 -4.69
C SER A 266 11.32 -4.88 -3.28
N ASP A 267 12.21 -3.94 -2.96
CA ASP A 267 12.89 -3.87 -1.66
C ASP A 267 12.12 -2.99 -0.66
N ILE A 268 11.81 -3.53 0.51
CA ILE A 268 10.94 -2.88 1.50
C ILE A 268 11.60 -2.78 2.88
N THR A 269 11.66 -1.56 3.42
CA THR A 269 11.99 -1.32 4.83
C THR A 269 10.74 -0.87 5.58
N ILE A 270 10.44 -1.50 6.72
CA ILE A 270 9.31 -1.14 7.59
C ILE A 270 9.86 -0.88 9.00
N SER A 271 9.57 0.29 9.57
CA SER A 271 10.02 0.60 10.91
C SER A 271 9.06 1.41 11.76
N GLU A 272 8.90 1.04 13.02
CA GLU A 272 8.06 1.81 13.97
C GLU A 272 6.60 1.93 13.51
N CYS A 273 6.10 0.93 12.78
CA CYS A 273 4.76 0.91 12.22
C CYS A 273 3.78 0.05 13.04
N THR A 274 2.49 0.22 12.76
CA THR A 274 1.41 -0.63 13.28
C THR A 274 0.54 -1.13 12.13
N PHE A 275 0.34 -2.45 12.04
CA PHE A 275 -0.60 -3.10 11.14
C PHE A 275 -1.69 -3.76 11.98
N ALA A 276 -2.90 -3.21 11.98
CA ALA A 276 -3.98 -3.71 12.82
C ALA A 276 -5.27 -3.99 12.05
N GLU A 277 -5.89 -5.15 12.34
CA GLU A 277 -7.17 -5.53 11.77
C GLU A 277 -7.20 -5.56 10.22
N ASN A 278 -6.04 -5.74 9.56
CA ASN A 278 -5.99 -5.88 8.10
C ASN A 278 -6.42 -7.29 7.70
N ASP A 279 -7.09 -7.38 6.55
CA ASP A 279 -7.86 -8.56 6.18
C ASP A 279 -7.57 -8.98 4.74
N ALA A 280 -7.05 -10.19 4.57
CA ALA A 280 -6.88 -10.86 3.29
C ALA A 280 -7.85 -12.04 3.10
N ASN A 281 -8.98 -12.02 3.80
CA ASN A 281 -10.02 -13.04 3.63
C ASN A 281 -10.86 -12.79 2.38
N GLN A 282 -11.17 -13.89 1.71
CA GLN A 282 -12.01 -13.91 0.53
C GLN A 282 -13.48 -14.11 0.91
N ASP A 283 -14.35 -13.27 0.34
CA ASP A 283 -15.79 -13.56 0.28
C ASP A 283 -16.13 -14.60 -0.82
N SER A 284 -15.14 -15.18 -1.53
CA SER A 284 -15.41 -16.03 -2.70
C SER A 284 -14.40 -17.18 -3.01
N MET A 285 -14.83 -18.12 -3.86
CA MET A 285 -14.39 -19.52 -3.96
C MET A 285 -13.04 -19.83 -4.64
N GLN A 286 -12.04 -18.95 -4.63
CA GLN A 286 -10.69 -19.31 -5.14
C GLN A 286 -9.85 -19.94 -4.02
N SER A 287 -9.30 -21.13 -4.27
CA SER A 287 -8.63 -21.95 -3.24
C SER A 287 -7.18 -21.58 -2.95
N ASP A 288 -6.60 -20.66 -3.73
CA ASP A 288 -5.15 -20.40 -3.76
C ASP A 288 -4.82 -18.93 -3.51
N SER A 289 -5.74 -18.18 -2.88
CA SER A 289 -5.64 -16.76 -2.54
C SER A 289 -5.96 -16.55 -1.04
N GLY A 290 -5.43 -15.50 -0.42
CA GLY A 290 -5.61 -15.19 1.01
C GLY A 290 -4.33 -15.33 1.81
N TYR A 291 -3.28 -14.65 1.35
CA TYR A 291 -1.95 -14.67 1.95
C TYR A 291 -1.60 -13.32 2.55
N GLY A 292 -0.97 -13.31 3.73
CA GLY A 292 -0.46 -12.09 4.35
C GLY A 292 -1.59 -11.13 4.73
N GLY A 293 -2.26 -11.38 5.85
CA GLY A 293 -3.41 -10.57 6.27
C GLY A 293 -3.08 -9.09 6.44
N ALA A 294 -1.83 -8.75 6.75
CA ALA A 294 -1.31 -7.39 6.62
C ALA A 294 -0.34 -7.25 5.45
N VAL A 295 0.72 -8.05 5.40
CA VAL A 295 1.85 -7.84 4.51
C VAL A 295 2.16 -9.13 3.74
N LEU A 296 2.33 -8.99 2.42
CA LEU A 296 2.74 -10.06 1.52
C LEU A 296 3.95 -9.57 0.70
N ILE A 297 5.05 -10.33 0.72
CA ILE A 297 6.25 -10.07 -0.07
C ILE A 297 6.58 -11.31 -0.90
N GLU A 298 6.48 -11.20 -2.22
CA GLU A 298 6.70 -12.33 -3.15
C GLU A 298 8.11 -12.40 -3.71
N ASP A 299 8.75 -11.26 -4.02
CA ASP A 299 10.14 -11.14 -4.47
C ASP A 299 10.73 -9.79 -3.96
N GLY A 300 12.01 -9.77 -3.62
CA GLY A 300 12.73 -8.63 -3.03
C GLY A 300 13.23 -8.82 -1.59
N GLU A 301 14.17 -7.96 -1.15
CA GLU A 301 14.68 -7.97 0.23
C GLU A 301 13.76 -7.18 1.17
N PHE A 302 13.68 -7.62 2.43
CA PHE A 302 12.96 -6.85 3.46
C PHE A 302 13.68 -6.77 4.81
N ASP A 303 13.47 -5.64 5.48
CA ASP A 303 13.86 -5.41 6.88
C ASP A 303 12.69 -4.77 7.65
N ILE A 304 12.18 -5.49 8.65
CA ILE A 304 11.07 -5.05 9.49
C ILE A 304 11.55 -4.89 10.93
N GLN A 305 11.45 -3.68 11.48
CA GLN A 305 11.91 -3.43 12.84
C GLN A 305 10.89 -2.65 13.68
N LYS A 306 10.81 -2.95 14.98
CA LYS A 306 9.98 -2.18 15.94
C LYS A 306 8.52 -2.02 15.50
N THR A 307 7.96 -3.04 14.85
CA THR A 307 6.64 -2.97 14.23
C THR A 307 5.67 -3.88 14.96
N GLU A 308 4.42 -3.44 15.10
CA GLU A 308 3.34 -4.22 15.69
C GLU A 308 2.38 -4.73 14.62
N PHE A 309 2.05 -6.02 14.67
CA PHE A 309 1.02 -6.67 13.86
C PHE A 309 -0.06 -7.23 14.78
N THR A 310 -1.23 -6.61 14.80
CA THR A 310 -2.29 -6.95 15.76
C THR A 310 -3.61 -7.30 15.07
N SER A 311 -4.12 -8.50 15.36
CA SER A 311 -5.44 -8.95 14.88
C SER A 311 -5.61 -8.92 13.36
N ASN A 312 -4.54 -9.13 12.61
CA ASN A 312 -4.64 -9.32 11.16
C ASN A 312 -5.08 -10.75 10.85
N ASP A 313 -5.84 -10.92 9.76
CA ASP A 313 -6.47 -12.19 9.42
C ASP A 313 -6.28 -12.55 7.94
N ALA A 314 -6.03 -13.82 7.67
CA ALA A 314 -5.90 -14.35 6.32
C ALA A 314 -6.45 -15.78 6.24
N ASP A 315 -7.29 -16.08 5.25
CA ASP A 315 -7.94 -17.38 5.15
C ASP A 315 -6.94 -18.53 5.03
N VAL A 316 -5.87 -18.33 4.24
CA VAL A 316 -4.95 -19.41 3.88
C VAL A 316 -3.71 -19.38 4.73
N ALA A 317 -2.88 -18.34 4.64
CA ALA A 317 -1.60 -18.35 5.31
C ALA A 317 -1.03 -16.98 5.67
N GLY A 318 -0.31 -16.93 6.80
CA GLY A 318 0.36 -15.74 7.28
C GLY A 318 -0.65 -14.68 7.72
N GLY A 319 -1.27 -14.88 8.88
CA GLY A 319 -2.33 -13.99 9.35
C GLY A 319 -1.91 -12.53 9.44
N ALA A 320 -0.63 -12.28 9.72
CA ALA A 320 -0.02 -10.96 9.54
C ALA A 320 0.87 -10.91 8.30
N PHE A 321 1.80 -11.85 8.18
CA PHE A 321 2.90 -11.75 7.22
C PHE A 321 3.08 -13.04 6.45
N TYR A 322 3.23 -12.90 5.13
CA TYR A 322 3.61 -13.99 4.25
C TYR A 322 4.81 -13.56 3.43
N THR A 323 5.81 -14.44 3.31
CA THR A 323 6.90 -14.21 2.36
C THR A 323 7.54 -15.48 1.81
N ASN A 324 7.99 -15.39 0.56
CA ASN A 324 8.85 -16.38 -0.08
C ASN A 324 10.35 -16.04 0.02
N GLU A 325 10.66 -14.86 0.53
CA GLU A 325 11.97 -14.26 0.38
C GLU A 325 12.78 -14.22 1.67
N MET A 326 13.98 -13.69 1.54
CA MET A 326 14.92 -13.53 2.63
C MET A 326 14.79 -12.17 3.28
N GLY A 327 14.80 -12.14 4.61
CA GLY A 327 14.77 -10.88 5.33
C GLY A 327 15.01 -11.00 6.83
N THR A 328 14.89 -9.86 7.50
CA THR A 328 15.04 -9.75 8.95
C THR A 328 13.77 -9.15 9.55
N ILE A 329 13.38 -9.68 10.71
CA ILE A 329 12.38 -9.05 11.58
C ILE A 329 13.00 -8.91 12.97
N SER A 330 13.02 -7.69 13.50
CA SER A 330 13.59 -7.44 14.82
C SER A 330 12.77 -6.51 15.70
N LYS A 331 12.75 -6.77 17.02
CA LYS A 331 12.08 -5.92 18.02
C LYS A 331 10.60 -5.68 17.74
N SER A 332 9.95 -6.63 17.07
CA SER A 332 8.57 -6.52 16.60
C SER A 332 7.64 -7.44 17.39
N GLU A 333 6.35 -7.16 17.33
CA GLU A 333 5.33 -7.93 18.03
C GLU A 333 4.20 -8.36 17.08
N PHE A 334 3.80 -9.63 17.19
CA PHE A 334 2.69 -10.23 16.47
C PHE A 334 1.67 -10.72 17.50
N THR A 335 0.53 -10.05 17.58
CA THR A 335 -0.51 -10.31 18.58
C THR A 335 -1.83 -10.68 17.93
N THR A 336 -2.41 -11.79 18.39
CA THR A 336 -3.77 -12.22 18.00
C THR A 336 -4.04 -12.30 16.50
N ASN A 337 -3.01 -12.53 15.68
CA ASN A 337 -3.18 -12.75 14.25
C ASN A 337 -3.69 -14.17 13.97
N SER A 338 -4.42 -14.34 12.88
CA SER A 338 -5.11 -15.59 12.57
C SER A 338 -4.96 -16.01 11.11
N ALA A 339 -4.75 -17.30 10.87
CA ALA A 339 -4.80 -17.89 9.54
C ALA A 339 -5.08 -19.40 9.49
N GLY A 340 -5.21 -19.95 8.30
CA GLY A 340 -5.13 -21.41 8.08
C GLY A 340 -3.78 -21.99 8.51
N TYR A 341 -2.71 -21.34 8.11
CA TYR A 341 -1.33 -21.77 8.29
C TYR A 341 -0.42 -20.61 8.70
N GLY A 342 0.34 -20.73 9.79
CA GLY A 342 1.17 -19.61 10.26
C GLY A 342 0.28 -18.47 10.76
N GLY A 343 -0.25 -18.60 11.97
CA GLY A 343 -1.24 -17.64 12.49
C GLY A 343 -0.73 -16.20 12.49
N ALA A 344 0.58 -16.00 12.70
CA ALA A 344 1.23 -14.72 12.43
C ALA A 344 1.99 -14.75 11.10
N ILE A 345 2.97 -15.64 10.97
CA ILE A 345 3.90 -15.67 9.84
C ILE A 345 3.80 -17.00 9.10
N TYR A 346 3.67 -16.92 7.79
CA TYR A 346 3.97 -18.04 6.91
C TYR A 346 5.22 -17.71 6.09
N LEU A 347 6.21 -18.61 6.17
CA LEU A 347 7.50 -18.44 5.52
C LEU A 347 7.76 -19.58 4.54
N HIS A 348 8.19 -19.23 3.34
CA HIS A 348 8.84 -20.14 2.39
C HIS A 348 10.37 -19.93 2.34
N GLY A 349 10.83 -18.68 2.51
CA GLY A 349 12.24 -18.23 2.43
C GLY A 349 13.11 -18.46 3.68
N SER A 350 14.27 -17.79 3.73
CA SER A 350 15.09 -17.67 4.95
C SER A 350 14.67 -16.47 5.80
N LEU A 351 14.76 -16.57 7.13
CA LEU A 351 14.34 -15.48 8.01
C LEU A 351 15.20 -15.39 9.25
N THR A 352 15.65 -14.18 9.57
CA THR A 352 16.25 -13.86 10.88
C THR A 352 15.23 -13.18 11.77
N LEU A 353 15.01 -13.72 12.96
CA LEU A 353 14.16 -13.18 14.01
C LEU A 353 14.99 -12.83 15.24
N ASP A 354 14.99 -11.57 15.66
CA ASP A 354 15.68 -11.13 16.87
C ASP A 354 14.82 -10.22 17.75
N GLU A 355 14.69 -10.54 19.04
CA GLU A 355 13.86 -9.79 19.97
C GLU A 355 12.38 -9.69 19.53
N VAL A 356 11.82 -10.75 18.92
CA VAL A 356 10.43 -10.75 18.41
C VAL A 356 9.48 -11.44 19.40
N VAL A 357 8.28 -10.89 19.56
CA VAL A 357 7.20 -11.46 20.38
C VAL A 357 6.07 -11.96 19.51
N PHE A 358 5.64 -13.20 19.74
CA PHE A 358 4.43 -13.79 19.18
C PHE A 358 3.48 -14.12 20.32
N ASP A 359 2.42 -13.33 20.51
CA ASP A 359 1.42 -13.54 21.58
C ASP A 359 0.05 -13.91 21.01
N SER A 360 -0.46 -15.07 21.41
CA SER A 360 -1.85 -15.48 21.19
C SER A 360 -2.27 -15.56 19.71
N ASN A 361 -1.33 -15.82 18.81
CA ASN A 361 -1.63 -16.05 17.39
C ASN A 361 -2.23 -17.44 17.19
N THR A 362 -3.12 -17.57 16.20
CA THR A 362 -3.91 -18.79 15.98
C THR A 362 -3.83 -19.28 14.54
N ALA A 363 -3.46 -20.56 14.37
CA ALA A 363 -3.58 -21.24 13.10
C ALA A 363 -4.61 -22.37 13.17
N SER A 364 -5.55 -22.44 12.23
CA SER A 364 -6.51 -23.55 12.21
C SER A 364 -5.85 -24.90 11.91
N ASN A 365 -4.66 -24.91 11.29
CA ASN A 365 -3.92 -26.12 10.93
C ASN A 365 -2.53 -26.23 11.58
N SER A 366 -1.53 -25.46 11.17
CA SER A 366 -0.17 -25.58 11.72
C SER A 366 0.52 -24.24 11.93
N GLY A 367 1.40 -24.19 12.92
CA GLY A 367 2.23 -23.04 13.21
C GLY A 367 1.40 -21.92 13.78
N GLY A 368 0.98 -22.03 15.05
CA GLY A 368 0.07 -21.05 15.65
C GLY A 368 0.64 -19.64 15.60
N ALA A 369 1.96 -19.49 15.77
CA ALA A 369 2.66 -18.27 15.37
C ALA A 369 3.25 -18.41 13.96
N ILE A 370 4.19 -19.34 13.77
CA ILE A 370 4.97 -19.44 12.54
C ILE A 370 4.83 -20.83 11.94
N ARG A 371 4.56 -20.86 10.63
CA ARG A 371 4.77 -22.06 9.82
C ARG A 371 5.86 -21.79 8.80
N TRP A 372 6.86 -22.68 8.77
CA TRP A 372 7.93 -22.62 7.79
C TRP A 372 7.91 -23.84 6.87
N ARG A 373 7.88 -23.61 5.55
CA ARG A 373 7.87 -24.65 4.52
C ARG A 373 8.65 -24.20 3.29
N ASN A 374 9.82 -24.78 3.06
CA ASN A 374 10.59 -24.65 1.83
C ASN A 374 10.72 -26.01 1.11
N GLU A 375 10.44 -26.07 -0.19
CA GLU A 375 10.54 -27.34 -0.94
C GLU A 375 11.98 -27.76 -1.26
N GLN A 376 12.90 -26.80 -1.39
CA GLN A 376 14.33 -27.00 -1.69
C GLN A 376 15.16 -27.35 -0.44
N ARG A 377 14.73 -26.89 0.75
CA ARG A 377 15.33 -27.19 2.08
C ARG A 377 16.78 -26.74 2.27
N ASP A 378 17.22 -25.71 1.57
CA ASP A 378 18.58 -25.17 1.66
C ASP A 378 18.62 -23.76 2.31
N GLU A 379 17.58 -23.43 3.06
CA GLU A 379 17.37 -22.13 3.70
C GLU A 379 17.35 -22.25 5.23
N ASP A 380 17.50 -21.10 5.89
CA ASP A 380 17.74 -21.00 7.33
C ASP A 380 16.66 -20.16 8.03
N LEU A 381 16.21 -20.65 9.18
CA LEU A 381 15.41 -19.89 10.13
C LEU A 381 16.24 -19.66 11.40
N ASP A 382 16.74 -18.44 11.54
CA ASP A 382 17.53 -17.99 12.68
C ASP A 382 16.62 -17.29 13.69
N ILE A 383 16.60 -17.77 14.94
CA ILE A 383 15.76 -17.19 15.99
C ILE A 383 16.60 -16.92 17.24
N SER A 384 16.61 -15.66 17.69
CA SER A 384 17.22 -15.24 18.94
C SER A 384 16.37 -14.30 19.77
N ASN A 385 16.54 -14.39 21.10
CA ASN A 385 15.94 -13.49 22.09
C ASN A 385 14.41 -13.32 21.95
N SER A 386 13.73 -14.30 21.37
CA SER A 386 12.32 -14.19 20.96
C SER A 386 11.38 -14.98 21.86
N THR A 387 10.13 -14.52 21.96
CA THR A 387 9.11 -15.12 22.82
C THR A 387 7.90 -15.58 22.01
N PHE A 388 7.53 -16.84 22.19
CA PHE A 388 6.32 -17.45 21.66
C PHE A 388 5.39 -17.78 22.83
N LYS A 389 4.34 -16.99 23.02
CA LYS A 389 3.42 -17.11 24.15
C LYS A 389 1.98 -17.32 23.71
N GLY A 390 1.32 -18.34 24.27
CA GLY A 390 -0.13 -18.52 24.10
C GLY A 390 -0.58 -18.84 22.67
N ASN A 391 0.34 -19.17 21.75
CA ASN A 391 -0.01 -19.41 20.35
C ASN A 391 -0.66 -20.80 20.19
N THR A 392 -1.63 -20.90 19.30
CA THR A 392 -2.48 -22.10 19.16
C THR A 392 -2.53 -22.60 17.72
N ALA A 393 -2.30 -23.90 17.52
CA ALA A 393 -2.46 -24.59 16.23
C ALA A 393 -3.42 -25.79 16.36
N GLY A 394 -4.27 -26.00 15.34
CA GLY A 394 -5.17 -27.15 15.31
C GLY A 394 -4.46 -28.51 15.26
N ASN A 395 -3.35 -28.60 14.53
CA ASN A 395 -2.60 -29.84 14.30
C ASN A 395 -1.16 -29.76 14.80
N TYR A 396 -0.29 -28.95 14.18
CA TYR A 396 1.16 -29.05 14.42
C TYR A 396 1.75 -27.73 14.91
N GLY A 397 2.54 -27.76 15.98
CA GLY A 397 3.36 -26.64 16.43
C GLY A 397 2.53 -25.44 16.89
N GLY A 398 2.14 -25.41 18.17
CA GLY A 398 1.36 -24.28 18.70
C GLY A 398 2.09 -22.94 18.56
N GLY A 399 3.40 -22.93 18.75
CA GLY A 399 4.25 -21.78 18.40
C GLY A 399 4.78 -21.91 16.97
N LEU A 400 5.60 -22.93 16.72
CA LEU A 400 6.39 -23.07 15.49
C LEU A 400 6.19 -24.46 14.87
N ALA A 401 5.89 -24.51 13.57
CA ALA A 401 5.78 -25.75 12.80
C ALA A 401 6.77 -25.76 11.62
N LEU A 402 7.66 -26.75 11.62
CA LEU A 402 8.78 -26.84 10.68
C LEU A 402 8.64 -27.97 9.68
N TYR A 403 8.67 -27.61 8.40
CA TYR A 403 8.59 -28.53 7.27
C TYR A 403 9.78 -28.40 6.30
N ALA A 404 10.82 -27.63 6.63
CA ALA A 404 11.99 -27.47 5.78
C ALA A 404 13.25 -26.92 6.47
N GLY A 405 14.35 -26.92 5.71
CA GLY A 405 15.55 -26.12 5.96
C GLY A 405 16.32 -26.50 7.22
N ASN A 406 17.07 -25.52 7.75
CA ASN A 406 17.80 -25.61 9.01
C ASN A 406 17.20 -24.65 10.04
N LEU A 407 16.94 -25.13 11.26
CA LEU A 407 16.56 -24.27 12.37
C LEU A 407 17.77 -23.99 13.25
N PHE A 408 18.08 -22.71 13.46
CA PHE A 408 19.05 -22.26 14.44
C PHE A 408 18.36 -21.36 15.48
N ALA A 409 17.84 -21.99 16.53
CA ALA A 409 17.25 -21.29 17.67
C ALA A 409 18.29 -21.11 18.78
N SER A 410 18.92 -19.94 18.83
CA SER A 410 19.99 -19.62 19.78
C SER A 410 19.55 -18.55 20.78
N SER A 411 20.14 -18.55 21.97
CA SER A 411 20.11 -17.40 22.89
C SER A 411 18.72 -16.96 23.42
N LEU A 412 18.36 -17.38 24.63
CA LEU A 412 17.26 -16.85 25.44
C LEU A 412 15.84 -16.88 24.82
N ASN A 413 15.61 -17.72 23.83
CA ASN A 413 14.26 -17.93 23.28
C ASN A 413 13.32 -18.56 24.33
N THR A 414 12.04 -18.19 24.31
CA THR A 414 11.04 -18.70 25.25
C THR A 414 9.77 -19.15 24.54
N PHE A 415 9.33 -20.37 24.81
CA PHE A 415 8.05 -20.92 24.38
C PHE A 415 7.18 -21.21 25.61
N THR A 416 6.15 -20.39 25.84
CA THR A 416 5.25 -20.50 27.00
C THR A 416 3.79 -20.69 26.58
N ASP A 417 3.08 -21.61 27.23
CA ASP A 417 1.62 -21.73 27.12
C ASP A 417 1.11 -21.93 25.67
N ASN A 418 1.95 -22.43 24.76
CA ASN A 418 1.54 -22.73 23.39
C ASN A 418 0.78 -24.06 23.33
N GLN A 419 -0.18 -24.15 22.40
CA GLN A 419 -1.04 -25.31 22.23
C GLN A 419 -1.04 -25.85 20.80
N GLY A 420 -0.79 -27.15 20.63
CA GLY A 420 -0.91 -27.87 19.36
C GLY A 420 -1.50 -29.26 19.56
N ALA A 421 -1.87 -29.99 18.50
CA ALA A 421 -2.14 -31.42 18.67
C ALA A 421 -0.82 -32.20 18.81
N ASP A 422 0.15 -31.87 17.98
CA ASP A 422 1.48 -32.43 17.92
C ASP A 422 2.53 -31.33 18.01
N GLY A 423 3.41 -31.39 19.02
CA GLY A 423 4.38 -30.33 19.30
C GLY A 423 3.68 -29.10 19.88
N GLY A 424 3.38 -29.11 21.18
CA GLY A 424 2.58 -28.05 21.81
C GLY A 424 3.17 -26.66 21.61
N ALA A 425 4.51 -26.53 21.64
CA ALA A 425 5.20 -25.34 21.15
C ALA A 425 5.85 -25.56 19.78
N LEU A 426 6.67 -26.60 19.63
CA LEU A 426 7.46 -26.84 18.43
C LEU A 426 7.12 -28.19 17.80
N SER A 427 6.77 -28.21 16.52
CA SER A 427 6.65 -29.46 15.75
C SER A 427 7.71 -29.50 14.67
N VAL A 428 8.55 -30.54 14.69
CA VAL A 428 9.57 -30.79 13.67
C VAL A 428 9.15 -31.98 12.80
N VAL A 429 8.90 -31.73 11.52
CA VAL A 429 8.47 -32.79 10.59
C VAL A 429 9.60 -33.15 9.63
N GLU A 430 10.11 -32.17 8.90
CA GLU A 430 11.01 -32.40 7.76
C GLU A 430 12.10 -31.32 7.66
N ILE A 431 13.12 -31.41 8.51
CA ILE A 431 14.25 -30.46 8.52
C ILE A 431 15.58 -31.18 8.28
N LYS A 432 16.58 -30.43 7.82
CA LYS A 432 17.94 -30.92 7.52
C LYS A 432 18.84 -30.82 8.74
N GLU A 433 18.78 -29.71 9.46
CA GLU A 433 19.54 -29.47 10.69
C GLU A 433 18.70 -28.73 11.74
N ILE A 434 18.97 -29.02 13.01
CA ILE A 434 18.37 -28.33 14.15
C ILE A 434 19.39 -28.09 15.25
N GLU A 435 19.56 -26.83 15.59
CA GLU A 435 20.31 -26.38 16.75
C GLU A 435 19.38 -25.56 17.65
N VAL A 436 19.11 -26.07 18.86
CA VAL A 436 18.31 -25.36 19.86
C VAL A 436 19.13 -25.23 21.13
N GLN A 437 19.53 -24.01 21.46
CA GLN A 437 20.40 -23.71 22.60
C GLN A 437 19.90 -22.52 23.40
N GLY A 438 19.89 -22.66 24.73
CA GLY A 438 19.47 -21.58 25.61
C GLY A 438 17.98 -21.24 25.53
N THR A 439 17.15 -22.16 25.03
CA THR A 439 15.71 -21.99 24.85
C THR A 439 14.91 -22.59 26.01
N LEU A 440 13.93 -21.84 26.53
CA LEU A 440 12.97 -22.31 27.54
C LEU A 440 11.69 -22.82 26.88
N PHE A 441 11.24 -24.02 27.29
CA PHE A 441 9.88 -24.51 27.01
C PHE A 441 9.14 -24.71 28.32
N CYS A 442 8.06 -23.97 28.57
CA CYS A 442 7.24 -24.16 29.78
C CYS A 442 5.73 -24.10 29.50
N HIS A 443 4.97 -24.95 30.17
CA HIS A 443 3.49 -25.01 30.10
C HIS A 443 2.88 -25.19 28.71
N ASN A 444 3.67 -25.58 27.72
CA ASN A 444 3.16 -25.94 26.40
C ASN A 444 2.38 -27.26 26.47
N THR A 445 1.27 -27.33 25.75
CA THR A 445 0.32 -28.44 25.83
C THR A 445 0.09 -29.05 24.45
N ALA A 446 0.19 -30.37 24.37
CA ALA A 446 -0.14 -31.15 23.17
C ALA A 446 -1.33 -32.06 23.46
N SER A 447 -2.31 -32.12 22.56
CA SER A 447 -3.46 -33.03 22.72
C SER A 447 -3.14 -34.47 22.28
N ALA A 448 -2.12 -34.67 21.44
CA ALA A 448 -1.65 -35.97 20.96
C ALA A 448 -0.20 -36.27 21.42
N ASN A 449 0.82 -35.56 20.94
CA ASN A 449 2.23 -35.90 21.23
C ASN A 449 3.13 -34.66 21.42
N GLY A 450 4.12 -34.76 22.31
CA GLY A 450 5.20 -33.77 22.45
C GLY A 450 4.73 -32.42 23.01
N GLY A 451 4.39 -32.36 24.31
CA GLY A 451 3.87 -31.15 24.96
C GLY A 451 4.74 -29.89 24.76
N GLY A 452 6.06 -30.02 24.88
CA GLY A 452 7.00 -28.96 24.51
C GLY A 452 7.33 -29.00 23.02
N ALA A 453 7.98 -30.08 22.58
CA ALA A 453 8.35 -30.29 21.19
C ALA A 453 8.07 -31.75 20.76
N ARG A 454 7.85 -31.97 19.46
CA ARG A 454 7.72 -33.29 18.83
C ARG A 454 8.73 -33.46 17.71
#